data_AF-A0AA88R4B3-F1
#
_entry.id   AF-A0AA88R4B3-F1
#
_cell.length_a   1.000
_cell.length_b   1.000
_cell.length_c   1.000
_cell.angle_alpha   90.00
_cell.angle_beta   90.00
_cell.angle_gamma   90.00
#
_symmetry.space_group_name_H-M   'P 1'
#
loop_
_entity.id
_entity.type
_entity.pdbx_description
1 polymer ?
#
loop_
_entity_poly.entity_id
_entity_poly.type
_entity_poly.pdbx_seq_one_letter_code
_entity_poly.pdbx_strand_id
1 'polypeptide(L)'
;MRVSRCVCLRESTHLIFVKCGVLHTVGASTIDRSFVGKLKLGNGFSLEGTSYFPQSVLVSDVLLYYGKGNVTKAMCQKLDTKEVSGKVVFCDNNNSSYILGQIIEVQGAGASVGIFVTEMPDLEPFLYSFPSLILKNGSGTKVKDYTTGARVDILAAYVPNRPFMEEGAYKLATDYALLSGTSMVAPHLAGAAALLRAVHRDWTPAAIRSALMITAYVVDNSYTLLKDQRTGHPATPLDFGAGHIDPNKAMEPGLIYDIDMQGYVDFLCGLGYTKKQLHSVLRRDTWRCRENRPDLNYPSFVAEFPKRLRSLTGKNFSRVATYVGEDTAFYHAVSVVPLGMKITIEPSTLLFTRKYQRRSFVVHVVVEKDTPPVTYGFLKWTDQQNHTVSSPVVAISG
;
A
#
# COMPACT_ATOMS: atom_id res chain seq x y z
N MET A 1 -19.30 25.03 -0.59
CA MET A 1 -18.56 23.75 -0.47
C MET A 1 -19.32 22.85 0.51
N ARG A 2 -20.22 21.98 0.03
CA ARG A 2 -20.97 21.07 0.92
C ARG A 2 -20.08 19.86 1.23
N VAL A 3 -19.49 19.83 2.42
CA VAL A 3 -18.82 18.65 2.97
C VAL A 3 -19.90 17.67 3.42
N SER A 4 -20.24 16.70 2.56
CA SER A 4 -21.04 15.55 2.96
C SER A 4 -20.21 14.70 3.91
N ARG A 5 -20.44 14.81 5.23
CA ARG A 5 -19.92 13.87 6.22
C ARG A 5 -20.38 12.45 5.85
N CYS A 6 -19.47 11.62 5.34
CA CYS A 6 -19.69 10.17 5.24
C CYS A 6 -19.72 9.59 6.66
N VAL A 7 -20.79 8.87 6.97
CA VAL A 7 -20.99 8.18 8.23
C VAL A 7 -20.48 6.75 8.05
N CYS A 8 -19.25 6.48 8.52
CA CYS A 8 -18.79 5.11 8.77
C CYS A 8 -19.34 4.68 10.13
N LEU A 9 -20.34 3.80 10.16
CA LEU A 9 -20.87 3.26 11.41
C LEU A 9 -20.11 2.00 11.82
N ARG A 10 -19.78 1.97 13.11
CA ARG A 10 -19.13 0.92 13.89
C ARG A 10 -19.76 -0.46 13.65
N GLU A 11 -18.93 -1.45 13.34
CA GLU A 11 -19.18 -2.84 13.72
C GLU A 11 -17.96 -3.41 14.45
N SER A 12 -18.15 -3.66 15.74
CA SER A 12 -17.26 -4.37 16.67
C SER A 12 -15.89 -3.75 16.98
N THR A 13 -15.50 -3.89 18.24
CA THR A 13 -14.25 -3.44 18.84
C THR A 13 -13.03 -4.01 18.13
N HIS A 14 -12.29 -3.14 17.43
CA HIS A 14 -10.85 -3.11 17.11
C HIS A 14 -10.63 -2.65 15.65
N LEU A 15 -9.93 -1.51 15.50
CA LEU A 15 -9.57 -0.80 14.26
C LEU A 15 -10.73 -0.30 13.36
N ILE A 16 -10.82 1.03 13.25
CA ILE A 16 -11.65 1.69 12.21
C ILE A 16 -10.94 1.49 10.87
N PHE A 17 -11.31 0.46 10.11
CA PHE A 17 -11.00 0.41 8.68
C PHE A 17 -11.98 1.31 7.92
N VAL A 18 -11.48 2.20 7.07
CA VAL A 18 -12.28 2.91 6.07
C VAL A 18 -12.66 1.92 4.96
N LYS A 19 -13.59 1.01 5.26
CA LYS A 19 -14.16 0.04 4.31
C LYS A 19 -15.56 0.51 3.93
N CYS A 20 -15.66 1.24 2.84
CA CYS A 20 -16.93 1.64 2.23
C CYS A 20 -16.89 1.30 0.75
N GLY A 21 -17.89 0.57 0.24
CA GLY A 21 -17.96 0.16 -1.17
C GLY A 21 -18.02 1.32 -2.18
N VAL A 22 -18.18 2.56 -1.72
CA VAL A 22 -18.19 3.80 -2.51
C VAL A 22 -16.83 4.51 -2.50
N LEU A 23 -15.98 4.25 -1.49
CA LEU A 23 -14.68 4.90 -1.38
C LEU A 23 -13.61 4.17 -2.20
N HIS A 24 -12.55 4.91 -2.55
CA HIS A 24 -11.34 4.35 -3.12
C HIS A 24 -10.26 4.36 -2.03
N THR A 25 -10.08 3.20 -1.37
CA THR A 25 -9.10 3.02 -0.30
C THR A 25 -7.72 2.73 -0.88
N VAL A 26 -6.67 3.35 -0.34
CA VAL A 26 -5.29 3.22 -0.83
C VAL A 26 -4.39 2.55 0.19
N GLY A 27 -3.52 1.65 -0.30
CA GLY A 27 -2.33 1.20 0.41
C GLY A 27 -1.15 2.14 0.16
N ALA A 28 -0.12 2.05 0.98
CA ALA A 28 1.15 2.76 0.76
C ALA A 28 2.19 1.79 0.20
N SER A 29 2.99 2.25 -0.76
CA SER A 29 4.05 1.45 -1.38
C SER A 29 5.27 2.32 -1.65
N THR A 30 6.44 1.68 -1.75
CA THR A 30 7.72 2.34 -1.92
C THR A 30 7.99 2.72 -3.36
N ILE A 31 8.85 3.73 -3.52
CA ILE A 31 9.41 4.14 -4.80
C ILE A 31 10.89 3.77 -4.84
N ASP A 32 11.48 3.70 -6.03
CA ASP A 32 12.88 3.34 -6.28
C ASP A 32 13.91 4.42 -5.86
N ARG A 33 13.48 5.43 -5.10
CA ARG A 33 14.33 6.48 -4.55
C ARG A 33 14.80 6.15 -3.14
N SER A 34 16.09 6.33 -2.88
CA SER A 34 16.70 6.25 -1.55
C SER A 34 17.56 7.47 -1.20
N PHE A 35 17.65 7.78 0.09
CA PHE A 35 18.57 8.78 0.64
C PHE A 35 19.70 8.06 1.36
N VAL A 36 20.95 8.31 0.96
CA VAL A 36 22.10 7.50 1.34
C VAL A 36 23.16 8.36 2.04
N GLY A 37 23.54 7.95 3.24
CA GLY A 37 24.77 8.38 3.90
C GLY A 37 25.89 7.37 3.65
N LYS A 38 27.12 7.86 3.50
CA LYS A 38 28.30 7.03 3.28
C LYS A 38 29.23 7.10 4.48
N LEU A 39 29.65 5.94 4.96
CA LEU A 39 30.64 5.79 6.01
C LEU A 39 31.88 5.11 5.44
N LYS A 40 33.05 5.70 5.68
CA LYS A 40 34.35 5.09 5.36
C LYS A 40 35.13 4.91 6.65
N LEU A 41 35.52 3.67 6.94
CA LEU A 41 36.33 3.30 8.09
C LEU A 41 37.82 3.48 7.79
N GLY A 42 38.63 3.64 8.85
CA GLY A 42 40.08 3.85 8.72
C GLY A 42 40.85 2.69 8.07
N ASN A 43 40.26 1.49 8.02
CA ASN A 43 40.80 0.33 7.30
C ASN A 43 40.49 0.34 5.79
N GLY A 44 39.89 1.41 5.27
CA GLY A 44 39.47 1.55 3.88
C GLY A 44 38.11 0.94 3.54
N PHE A 45 37.46 0.24 4.48
CA PHE A 45 36.14 -0.34 4.28
C PHE A 45 35.06 0.75 4.23
N SER A 46 34.17 0.67 3.26
CA SER A 46 33.05 1.62 3.10
C SER A 46 31.70 0.94 3.25
N LEU A 47 30.79 1.60 3.95
CA LEU A 47 29.41 1.19 4.16
C LEU A 47 28.48 2.29 3.68
N GLU A 48 27.35 1.90 3.11
CA GLU A 48 26.26 2.80 2.76
C GLU A 48 25.06 2.45 3.65
N GLY A 49 24.41 3.48 4.16
CA GLY A 49 23.23 3.37 5.01
C GLY A 49 22.27 4.51 4.70
N THR A 50 21.10 4.50 5.33
CA THR A 50 20.15 5.59 5.12
C THR A 50 20.37 6.74 6.08
N SER A 51 20.28 7.95 5.56
CA SER A 51 20.31 9.19 6.32
C SER A 51 19.43 10.24 5.63
N TYR A 52 18.59 10.91 6.41
CA TYR A 52 17.84 12.12 6.01
C TYR A 52 18.34 13.36 6.73
N PHE A 53 19.54 13.30 7.33
CA PHE A 53 20.10 14.44 8.03
C PHE A 53 20.20 15.64 7.08
N PRO A 54 19.63 16.81 7.44
CA PRO A 54 19.30 17.87 6.48
C PRO A 54 20.51 18.71 6.09
N GLN A 55 21.61 18.64 6.86
CA GLN A 55 22.83 19.39 6.57
C GLN A 55 23.87 18.51 5.88
N SER A 56 24.69 19.14 5.04
CA SER A 56 25.89 18.51 4.51
C SER A 56 26.99 18.56 5.56
N VAL A 57 27.21 17.45 6.26
CA VAL A 57 28.26 17.34 7.27
C VAL A 57 29.34 16.37 6.80
N LEU A 58 30.58 16.83 6.84
CA LEU A 58 31.76 15.99 6.69
C LEU A 58 32.34 15.69 8.07
N VAL A 59 32.21 14.43 8.51
CA VAL A 59 32.85 13.95 9.74
C VAL A 59 34.02 13.06 9.34
N SER A 60 35.23 13.53 9.58
CA SER A 60 36.48 12.81 9.26
C SER A 60 37.32 12.57 10.51
N ASP A 61 38.05 11.46 10.53
CA ASP A 61 39.04 11.11 11.55
C ASP A 61 38.52 11.08 13.00
N VAL A 62 37.23 10.78 13.17
CA VAL A 62 36.59 10.63 14.48
C VAL A 62 36.65 9.18 14.96
N LEU A 63 36.91 9.01 16.27
CA LEU A 63 36.97 7.69 16.90
C LEU A 63 35.59 7.01 16.89
N LEU A 64 35.59 5.72 16.55
CA LEU A 64 34.42 4.85 16.64
C LEU A 64 34.35 4.23 18.05
N TYR A 65 33.21 4.40 18.71
CA TYR A 65 32.89 3.76 19.99
C TYR A 65 31.87 2.63 19.78
N TYR A 66 32.14 1.50 20.45
CA TYR A 66 31.21 0.38 20.58
C TYR A 66 31.29 -0.17 22.00
N GLY A 67 30.14 -0.47 22.62
CA GLY A 67 30.03 -0.98 23.99
C GLY A 67 30.48 -2.44 24.16
N LYS A 68 31.68 -2.78 23.69
CA LYS A 68 32.20 -4.14 23.69
C LYS A 68 32.19 -4.75 25.10
N GLY A 69 31.56 -5.93 25.25
CA GLY A 69 31.47 -6.64 26.52
C GLY A 69 30.39 -6.12 27.47
N ASN A 70 29.58 -5.12 27.07
CA ASN A 70 28.44 -4.64 27.84
C ASN A 70 27.22 -4.47 26.93
N VAL A 71 26.24 -5.35 27.07
CA VAL A 71 25.04 -5.39 26.21
C VAL A 71 24.26 -4.08 26.24
N THR A 72 24.08 -3.47 27.42
CA THR A 72 23.36 -2.20 27.58
C THR A 72 24.04 -1.04 26.82
N LYS A 73 25.38 -1.00 26.86
CA LYS A 73 26.19 -0.01 26.13
C LYS A 73 26.25 -0.31 24.62
N ALA A 74 26.35 -1.59 24.23
CA ALA A 74 26.35 -2.02 22.84
C ALA A 74 25.02 -1.71 22.14
N MET A 75 23.91 -1.80 22.88
CA MET A 75 22.57 -1.46 22.39
C MET A 75 22.22 0.02 22.55
N CYS A 76 23.14 0.85 23.03
CA CYS A 76 22.92 2.28 23.28
C CYS A 76 21.66 2.57 24.13
N GLN A 77 21.38 1.72 25.12
CA GLN A 77 20.30 1.94 26.08
C GLN A 77 20.73 2.90 27.20
N LYS A 78 22.02 2.85 27.55
CA LYS A 78 22.63 3.72 28.56
C LYS A 78 24.11 3.86 28.26
N LEU A 79 24.52 5.06 27.88
CA LEU A 79 25.89 5.40 27.53
C LEU A 79 26.53 6.24 28.63
N ASP A 80 27.86 6.18 28.73
CA ASP A 80 28.62 7.10 29.57
C ASP A 80 29.10 8.27 28.72
N THR A 81 28.65 9.47 29.06
CA THR A 81 29.05 10.73 28.42
C THR A 81 30.57 10.86 28.25
N LYS A 82 31.37 10.42 29.23
CA LYS A 82 32.85 10.51 29.16
C LYS A 82 33.44 9.58 28.11
N GLU A 83 32.75 8.48 27.82
CA GLU A 83 33.22 7.48 26.86
C GLU A 83 32.84 7.84 25.42
N VAL A 84 31.72 8.53 25.21
CA VAL A 84 31.11 8.71 23.88
C VAL A 84 31.10 10.14 23.36
N SER A 85 31.31 11.14 24.21
CA SER A 85 31.28 12.54 23.79
C SER A 85 32.29 12.83 22.68
N GLY A 86 31.81 13.44 21.59
CA GLY A 86 32.62 13.78 20.41
C GLY A 86 32.99 12.58 19.52
N LYS A 87 32.42 11.39 19.73
CA LYS A 87 32.74 10.17 18.98
C LYS A 87 31.62 9.74 18.03
N VAL A 88 31.95 8.87 17.09
CA VAL A 88 30.95 8.10 16.33
C VAL A 88 30.53 6.91 17.18
N VAL A 89 29.24 6.73 17.44
CA VAL A 89 28.73 5.65 18.29
C VAL A 89 28.02 4.62 17.42
N PHE A 90 28.42 3.35 17.54
CA PHE A 90 27.74 2.23 16.90
C PHE A 90 26.79 1.53 17.88
N CYS A 91 25.53 1.42 17.48
CA CYS A 91 24.45 0.82 18.25
C CYS A 91 23.95 -0.44 17.54
N ASP A 92 24.11 -1.57 18.24
CA ASP A 92 23.56 -2.86 17.83
C ASP A 92 22.06 -2.95 18.17
N ASN A 93 21.33 -3.80 17.47
CA ASN A 93 19.90 -4.01 17.72
C ASN A 93 19.53 -5.47 17.54
N ASN A 94 18.98 -6.07 18.60
CA ASN A 94 18.51 -7.45 18.61
C ASN A 94 16.98 -7.51 18.83
N ASN A 95 16.23 -6.77 18.02
CA ASN A 95 14.76 -6.82 17.94
C ASN A 95 13.96 -6.42 19.20
N SER A 96 14.54 -5.69 20.15
CA SER A 96 13.84 -5.24 21.37
C SER A 96 13.95 -3.75 21.72
N SER A 97 14.85 -2.99 21.10
CA SER A 97 15.02 -1.55 21.36
C SER A 97 14.39 -0.70 20.26
N TYR A 98 13.53 0.24 20.68
CA TYR A 98 12.97 1.27 19.80
C TYR A 98 14.10 2.21 19.35
N ILE A 99 14.42 2.25 18.05
CA ILE A 99 15.58 3.01 17.52
C ILE A 99 15.55 4.48 17.95
N LEU A 100 14.36 5.07 18.03
CA LEU A 100 14.22 6.46 18.50
C LEU A 100 14.84 6.65 19.90
N GLY A 101 14.69 5.68 20.80
CA GLY A 101 15.33 5.72 22.11
C GLY A 101 16.85 5.68 22.01
N GLN A 102 17.41 4.90 21.09
CA GLN A 102 18.86 4.87 20.84
C GLN A 102 19.34 6.21 20.27
N ILE A 103 18.62 6.81 19.32
CA ILE A 103 18.96 8.11 18.75
C ILE A 103 19.00 9.17 19.84
N ILE A 104 17.96 9.22 20.68
CA ILE A 104 17.88 10.18 21.80
C ILE A 104 19.03 9.98 22.79
N GLU A 105 19.34 8.73 23.17
CA GLU A 105 20.43 8.44 24.12
C GLU A 105 21.80 8.82 23.55
N VAL A 106 22.08 8.46 22.29
CA VAL A 106 23.34 8.78 21.62
C VAL A 106 23.52 10.30 21.48
N GLN A 107 22.46 10.99 21.07
CA GLN A 107 22.45 12.45 20.98
C GLN A 107 22.65 13.09 22.36
N GLY A 108 21.92 12.63 23.37
CA GLY A 108 21.99 13.13 24.75
C GLY A 108 23.35 12.89 25.41
N ALA A 109 24.03 11.81 25.05
CA ALA A 109 25.37 11.49 25.56
C ALA A 109 26.50 12.30 24.90
N GLY A 110 26.19 13.14 23.91
CA GLY A 110 27.13 14.07 23.26
C GLY A 110 27.94 13.47 22.11
N ALA A 111 27.49 12.35 21.54
CA ALA A 111 28.13 11.77 20.36
C ALA A 111 28.07 12.73 19.15
N SER A 112 29.01 12.59 18.21
CA SER A 112 29.03 13.39 16.97
C SER A 112 28.19 12.77 15.85
N VAL A 113 28.16 11.43 15.77
CA VAL A 113 27.38 10.67 14.79
C VAL A 113 26.90 9.37 15.43
N GLY A 114 25.67 8.95 15.12
CA GLY A 114 25.13 7.65 15.53
C GLY A 114 25.01 6.69 14.34
N ILE A 115 25.44 5.44 14.49
CA ILE A 115 25.23 4.36 13.54
C ILE A 115 24.30 3.35 14.20
N PHE A 116 23.13 3.10 13.61
CA PHE A 116 22.11 2.25 14.19
C PHE A 116 21.79 1.09 13.25
N VAL A 117 21.86 -0.14 13.76
CA VAL A 117 21.47 -1.33 13.00
C VAL A 117 19.99 -1.64 13.26
N THR A 118 19.24 -2.05 12.25
CA THR A 118 17.83 -2.44 12.42
C THR A 118 17.33 -3.35 11.29
N GLU A 119 16.35 -4.19 11.59
CA GLU A 119 15.59 -4.93 10.59
C GLU A 119 14.49 -4.08 9.93
N MET A 120 14.07 -2.99 10.58
CA MET A 120 13.08 -2.02 10.08
C MET A 120 13.73 -0.64 9.94
N PRO A 121 14.34 -0.31 8.79
CA PRO A 121 15.08 0.94 8.62
C PRO A 121 14.21 2.13 8.22
N ASP A 122 12.88 1.97 8.19
CA ASP A 122 11.90 3.00 7.79
C ASP A 122 11.53 3.93 8.94
N LEU A 123 12.52 4.70 9.37
CA LEU A 123 12.30 5.86 10.24
C LEU A 123 11.82 7.03 9.41
N GLU A 124 10.83 7.76 9.93
CA GLU A 124 10.33 8.98 9.31
C GLU A 124 11.46 10.04 9.19
N PRO A 125 11.56 10.79 8.08
CA PRO A 125 12.66 11.72 7.85
C PRO A 125 12.90 12.76 8.95
N PHE A 126 11.86 13.22 9.64
CA PHE A 126 11.99 14.18 10.74
C PHE A 126 12.70 13.62 11.98
N LEU A 127 12.88 12.30 12.09
CA LEU A 127 13.62 11.65 13.17
C LEU A 127 15.15 11.75 12.99
N TYR A 128 15.63 12.25 11.85
CA TYR A 128 17.05 12.48 11.57
C TYR A 128 17.49 13.89 12.01
N SER A 129 17.11 14.29 13.21
CA SER A 129 17.51 15.55 13.87
C SER A 129 18.97 15.58 14.34
N PHE A 130 19.64 14.43 14.28
CA PHE A 130 21.01 14.19 14.70
C PHE A 130 21.75 13.43 13.58
N PRO A 131 23.03 13.75 13.27
CA PRO A 131 23.79 13.02 12.26
C PRO A 131 23.76 11.51 12.53
N SER A 132 23.03 10.79 11.69
CA SER A 132 22.74 9.38 11.91
C SER A 132 22.76 8.58 10.63
N LEU A 133 23.24 7.35 10.75
CA LEU A 133 23.29 6.38 9.67
C LEU A 133 22.56 5.11 10.09
N ILE A 134 21.51 4.75 9.36
CA ILE A 134 20.71 3.56 9.64
C ILE A 134 21.15 2.44 8.69
N LEU A 135 21.61 1.33 9.27
CA LEU A 135 22.06 0.14 8.58
C LEU A 135 21.01 -0.97 8.73
N LYS A 136 20.79 -1.74 7.65
CA LYS A 136 19.96 -2.94 7.72
C LYS A 136 20.75 -4.09 8.35
N ASN A 137 20.12 -4.87 9.23
CA ASN A 137 20.75 -6.06 9.83
C ASN A 137 21.17 -7.05 8.73
N GLY A 138 22.46 -7.40 8.66
CA GLY A 138 23.03 -8.23 7.58
C GLY A 138 24.40 -7.81 7.02
N SER A 139 25.03 -6.72 7.49
CA SER A 139 26.32 -6.24 6.97
C SER A 139 27.56 -7.03 7.45
N GLY A 140 27.48 -8.37 7.47
CA GLY A 140 28.54 -9.26 7.94
C GLY A 140 29.30 -10.03 6.87
N THR A 141 28.77 -10.21 5.65
CA THR A 141 29.49 -11.00 4.63
C THR A 141 29.14 -10.58 3.20
N LYS A 142 30.07 -9.82 2.59
CA LYS A 142 30.31 -9.70 1.12
C LYS A 142 29.10 -9.35 0.23
N VAL A 143 29.13 -8.11 -0.27
CA VAL A 143 28.73 -7.69 -1.64
C VAL A 143 27.51 -8.41 -2.22
N LYS A 144 26.29 -8.04 -1.81
CA LYS A 144 25.11 -8.12 -2.68
C LYS A 144 23.84 -7.39 -2.24
N ASP A 145 23.94 -6.24 -1.57
CA ASP A 145 22.80 -5.31 -1.47
C ASP A 145 22.90 -4.20 -2.52
N TYR A 146 23.16 -4.58 -3.78
CA TYR A 146 23.11 -3.70 -4.95
C TYR A 146 21.67 -3.41 -5.42
N THR A 147 20.73 -3.32 -4.49
CA THR A 147 19.35 -2.85 -4.70
C THR A 147 19.00 -1.94 -3.53
N THR A 148 19.61 -0.75 -3.52
CA THR A 148 19.50 0.25 -2.47
C THR A 148 18.11 0.88 -2.42
N GLY A 149 17.23 0.22 -1.67
CA GLY A 149 16.30 0.86 -0.74
C GLY A 149 15.11 1.58 -1.35
N ALA A 150 14.16 0.83 -1.91
CA ALA A 150 12.85 1.42 -2.18
C ALA A 150 12.23 1.88 -0.84
N ARG A 151 11.85 3.16 -0.72
CA ARG A 151 11.26 3.77 0.49
C ARG A 151 10.03 4.62 0.15
N VAL A 152 9.16 4.87 1.14
CA VAL A 152 7.92 5.67 0.96
C VAL A 152 8.11 7.08 1.52
N ASP A 153 8.88 7.92 0.84
CA ASP A 153 9.00 9.32 1.24
C ASP A 153 8.60 10.21 0.10
N ILE A 154 7.49 10.93 0.25
CA ILE A 154 6.99 11.87 -0.74
C ILE A 154 7.44 13.27 -0.36
N LEU A 155 8.11 13.95 -1.29
CA LEU A 155 8.46 15.36 -1.14
C LEU A 155 7.27 16.20 -1.56
N ALA A 156 6.73 17.02 -0.66
CA ALA A 156 5.62 17.91 -0.95
C ALA A 156 5.79 19.26 -0.24
N ALA A 157 5.02 20.25 -0.67
CA ALA A 157 5.02 21.56 -0.03
C ALA A 157 4.62 21.44 1.45
N TYR A 158 5.33 22.16 2.32
CA TYR A 158 5.09 22.22 3.76
C TYR A 158 4.92 23.67 4.20
N VAL A 159 4.33 23.87 5.37
CA VAL A 159 4.07 25.21 5.89
C VAL A 159 5.40 25.86 6.32
N PRO A 160 5.84 26.96 5.69
CA PRO A 160 7.21 27.47 5.86
C PRO A 160 7.47 28.18 7.19
N ASN A 161 6.41 28.54 7.92
CA ASN A 161 6.51 29.18 9.22
C ASN A 161 6.32 28.21 10.39
N ARG A 162 6.30 26.90 10.12
CA ARG A 162 6.25 25.85 11.15
C ARG A 162 7.53 25.04 11.13
N PRO A 163 8.14 24.77 12.30
CA PRO A 163 9.29 23.89 12.36
C PRO A 163 8.89 22.48 11.93
N PHE A 164 9.64 21.93 10.99
CA PHE A 164 9.51 20.55 10.54
C PHE A 164 10.37 19.61 11.38
N MET A 165 11.57 20.05 11.72
CA MET A 165 12.51 19.32 12.54
C MET A 165 13.30 20.24 13.45
N GLU A 166 13.89 19.68 14.49
CA GLU A 166 14.71 20.40 15.46
C GLU A 166 16.12 19.83 15.44
N GLU A 167 17.13 20.69 15.43
CA GLU A 167 18.54 20.32 15.54
C GLU A 167 19.17 21.09 16.71
N GLY A 168 19.33 20.43 17.85
CA GLY A 168 19.74 21.08 19.09
C GLY A 168 18.76 22.19 19.49
N ALA A 169 19.22 23.44 19.54
CA ALA A 169 18.38 24.60 19.83
C ALA A 169 17.71 25.22 18.58
N TYR A 170 18.06 24.74 17.38
CA TYR A 170 17.59 25.30 16.12
C TYR A 170 16.32 24.60 15.65
N LYS A 171 15.34 25.41 15.27
CA LYS A 171 14.07 24.96 14.68
C LYS A 171 14.14 25.13 13.17
N LEU A 172 14.26 24.03 12.44
CA LEU A 172 14.39 24.03 10.98
C LEU A 172 13.00 24.02 10.36
N ALA A 173 12.68 25.07 9.62
CA ALA A 173 11.49 25.16 8.77
C ALA A 173 11.89 24.98 7.30
N THR A 174 10.93 24.55 6.49
CA THR A 174 11.17 24.28 5.06
C THR A 174 9.90 24.53 4.26
N ASP A 175 10.06 24.99 3.01
CA ASP A 175 8.97 25.10 2.04
C ASP A 175 8.53 23.72 1.53
N TYR A 176 9.39 22.70 1.65
CA TYR A 176 9.14 21.33 1.20
C TYR A 176 9.67 20.30 2.19
N ALA A 177 8.86 19.28 2.49
CA ALA A 177 9.21 18.23 3.44
C ALA A 177 8.97 16.84 2.86
N LEU A 178 9.76 15.87 3.34
CA LEU A 178 9.59 14.45 3.06
C LEU A 178 8.70 13.83 4.14
N LEU A 179 7.58 13.26 3.73
CA LEU A 179 6.65 12.57 4.63
C LEU A 179 6.24 11.22 4.04
N SER A 180 5.87 10.30 4.92
CA SER A 180 5.50 8.92 4.59
C SER A 180 4.05 8.64 5.02
N GLY A 181 3.45 7.61 4.42
CA GLY A 181 2.16 7.07 4.85
C GLY A 181 1.05 7.15 3.80
N THR A 182 -0.08 6.49 4.08
CA THR A 182 -1.25 6.44 3.17
C THR A 182 -1.84 7.82 2.90
N SER A 183 -1.67 8.76 3.84
CA SER A 183 -2.00 10.18 3.67
C SER A 183 -1.29 10.84 2.48
N MET A 184 -0.08 10.37 2.12
CA MET A 184 0.69 10.89 0.99
C MET A 184 0.33 10.18 -0.32
N VAL A 185 -0.22 8.96 -0.26
CA VAL A 185 -0.70 8.23 -1.45
C VAL A 185 -2.09 8.67 -1.88
N ALA A 186 -2.97 8.99 -0.92
CA ALA A 186 -4.32 9.49 -1.21
C ALA A 186 -4.35 10.68 -2.21
N PRO A 187 -3.52 11.73 -2.09
CA PRO A 187 -3.50 12.82 -3.08
C PRO A 187 -2.95 12.40 -4.44
N HIS A 188 -2.03 11.43 -4.53
CA HIS A 188 -1.57 10.89 -5.82
C HIS A 188 -2.70 10.19 -6.56
N LEU A 189 -3.45 9.33 -5.86
CA LEU A 189 -4.61 8.66 -6.43
C LEU A 189 -5.69 9.68 -6.83
N ALA A 190 -5.93 10.70 -6.00
CA ALA A 190 -6.88 11.77 -6.32
C ALA A 190 -6.47 12.55 -7.57
N GLY A 191 -5.17 12.86 -7.73
CA GLY A 191 -4.62 13.50 -8.93
C GLY A 191 -4.79 12.63 -10.18
N ALA A 192 -4.45 11.35 -10.10
CA ALA A 192 -4.65 10.40 -11.20
C ALA A 192 -6.14 10.28 -11.59
N ALA A 193 -7.03 10.18 -10.61
CA ALA A 193 -8.47 10.15 -10.83
C ALA A 193 -9.00 11.44 -11.48
N ALA A 194 -8.47 12.61 -11.08
CA ALA A 194 -8.83 13.89 -11.69
C ALA A 194 -8.37 14.00 -13.15
N LEU A 195 -7.16 13.52 -13.46
CA LEU A 195 -6.65 13.46 -14.84
C LEU A 195 -7.52 12.52 -15.70
N LEU A 196 -7.85 11.33 -15.19
CA LEU A 196 -8.76 10.42 -15.88
C LEU A 196 -10.13 11.04 -16.12
N ARG A 197 -10.68 11.78 -15.15
CA ARG A 197 -11.95 12.50 -15.32
C ARG A 197 -11.86 13.64 -16.35
N ALA A 198 -10.68 14.25 -16.50
CA ALA A 198 -10.47 15.31 -17.49
C ALA A 198 -10.49 14.77 -18.92
N VAL A 199 -9.92 13.57 -19.12
CA VAL A 199 -9.91 12.84 -20.40
C VAL A 199 -11.28 12.18 -20.66
N HIS A 200 -11.84 11.51 -19.68
CA HIS A 200 -13.14 10.80 -19.74
C HIS A 200 -14.20 11.52 -18.93
N ARG A 201 -14.72 12.61 -19.47
CA ARG A 201 -15.66 13.52 -18.78
C ARG A 201 -17.00 12.90 -18.43
N ASP A 202 -17.37 11.81 -19.08
CA ASP A 202 -18.62 11.07 -18.90
C ASP A 202 -18.49 9.97 -17.84
N TRP A 203 -17.27 9.48 -17.55
CA TRP A 203 -17.05 8.34 -16.65
C TRP A 203 -17.45 8.62 -15.20
N THR A 204 -18.31 7.78 -14.64
CA THR A 204 -18.68 7.87 -13.22
C THR A 204 -17.46 7.74 -12.29
N PRO A 205 -17.57 8.14 -11.00
CA PRO A 205 -16.52 7.85 -10.02
C PRO A 205 -16.19 6.35 -9.93
N ALA A 206 -17.16 5.46 -10.13
CA ALA A 206 -16.95 4.02 -10.12
C ALA A 206 -16.17 3.54 -11.35
N ALA A 207 -16.46 4.10 -12.53
CA ALA A 207 -15.72 3.85 -13.76
C ALA A 207 -14.23 4.23 -13.62
N ILE A 208 -13.95 5.42 -13.08
CA ILE A 208 -12.57 5.89 -12.83
C ILE A 208 -11.85 4.97 -11.83
N ARG A 209 -12.51 4.62 -10.72
CA ARG A 209 -11.97 3.65 -9.76
C ARG A 209 -11.68 2.32 -10.44
N SER A 210 -12.62 1.83 -11.25
CA SER A 210 -12.44 0.57 -11.98
C SER A 210 -11.21 0.62 -12.87
N ALA A 211 -11.06 1.67 -13.69
CA ALA A 211 -9.93 1.82 -14.60
C ALA A 211 -8.59 1.77 -13.85
N LEU A 212 -8.47 2.49 -12.74
CA LEU A 212 -7.27 2.50 -11.90
C LEU A 212 -6.98 1.14 -11.25
N MET A 213 -8.01 0.42 -10.82
CA MET A 213 -7.83 -0.88 -10.16
C MET A 213 -7.46 -1.97 -11.15
N ILE A 214 -8.17 -2.10 -12.28
CA ILE A 214 -8.01 -3.25 -13.17
C ILE A 214 -6.78 -3.18 -14.07
N THR A 215 -6.18 -2.00 -14.19
CA THR A 215 -4.92 -1.77 -14.92
C THR A 215 -3.71 -1.74 -14.00
N ALA A 216 -3.91 -1.86 -12.68
CA ALA A 216 -2.85 -1.90 -11.70
C ALA A 216 -1.93 -3.12 -11.91
N TYR A 217 -0.64 -2.95 -11.60
CA TYR A 217 0.35 -4.00 -11.71
C TYR A 217 0.75 -4.56 -10.34
N VAL A 218 1.16 -5.83 -10.34
CA VAL A 218 1.61 -6.57 -9.14
C VAL A 218 3.05 -7.08 -9.27
N VAL A 219 3.74 -6.73 -10.36
CA VAL A 219 5.13 -7.08 -10.63
C VAL A 219 5.95 -5.80 -10.60
N ASP A 220 7.01 -5.78 -9.79
CA ASP A 220 7.89 -4.63 -9.63
C ASP A 220 8.96 -4.55 -10.73
N ASN A 221 9.81 -3.52 -10.66
CA ASN A 221 10.92 -3.29 -11.58
C ASN A 221 12.05 -4.34 -11.49
N SER A 222 12.01 -5.22 -10.48
CA SER A 222 12.91 -6.38 -10.36
C SER A 222 12.33 -7.63 -11.03
N TYR A 223 11.18 -7.50 -11.70
CA TYR A 223 10.42 -8.61 -12.32
C TYR A 223 9.94 -9.65 -11.31
N THR A 224 9.73 -9.25 -10.05
CA THR A 224 9.17 -10.10 -9.01
C THR A 224 7.84 -9.56 -8.50
N LEU A 225 7.04 -10.41 -7.84
CA LEU A 225 5.81 -9.95 -7.21
C LEU A 225 6.12 -8.88 -6.16
N LEU A 226 5.23 -7.89 -6.04
CA LEU A 226 5.27 -6.92 -4.96
C LEU A 226 5.45 -7.63 -3.61
N LYS A 227 6.30 -7.07 -2.76
CA LYS A 227 6.65 -7.65 -1.46
C LYS A 227 6.13 -6.79 -0.32
N ASP A 228 5.74 -7.45 0.76
CA ASP A 228 5.52 -6.77 2.04
C ASP A 228 6.89 -6.34 2.57
N GLN A 229 7.05 -5.04 2.79
CA GLN A 229 8.33 -4.45 3.19
C GLN A 229 8.80 -4.91 4.56
N ARG A 230 7.87 -5.21 5.48
CA ARG A 230 8.18 -5.62 6.85
C ARG A 230 8.72 -7.04 6.91
N THR A 231 8.23 -7.93 6.05
CA THR A 231 8.55 -9.36 6.06
C THR A 231 9.47 -9.77 4.92
N GLY A 232 9.54 -8.98 3.84
CA GLY A 232 10.23 -9.33 2.60
C GLY A 232 9.55 -10.44 1.79
N HIS A 233 8.40 -10.95 2.24
CA HIS A 233 7.63 -11.98 1.54
C HIS A 233 6.72 -11.36 0.47
N PRO A 234 6.25 -12.15 -0.52
CA PRO A 234 5.26 -11.68 -1.47
C PRO A 234 4.03 -11.08 -0.77
N ALA A 235 3.69 -9.85 -1.11
CA ALA A 235 2.49 -9.18 -0.64
C ALA A 235 1.26 -9.80 -1.29
N THR A 236 0.11 -9.62 -0.64
CA THR A 236 -1.17 -10.15 -1.06
C THR A 236 -2.13 -9.03 -1.48
N PRO A 237 -3.24 -9.36 -2.18
CA PRO A 237 -4.29 -8.37 -2.45
C PRO A 237 -4.94 -7.77 -1.19
N LEU A 238 -4.74 -8.37 0.00
CA LEU A 238 -5.17 -7.73 1.25
C LEU A 238 -4.23 -6.58 1.67
N ASP A 239 -2.99 -6.58 1.19
CA ASP A 239 -1.98 -5.56 1.49
C ASP A 239 -2.06 -4.40 0.48
N PHE A 240 -2.11 -4.71 -0.82
CA PHE A 240 -2.07 -3.71 -1.90
C PHE A 240 -3.38 -3.53 -2.68
N GLY A 241 -4.44 -4.29 -2.35
CA GLY A 241 -5.68 -4.25 -3.13
C GLY A 241 -5.50 -4.85 -4.54
N ALA A 242 -5.70 -4.04 -5.58
CA ALA A 242 -5.54 -4.49 -6.96
C ALA A 242 -4.09 -4.45 -7.48
N GLY A 243 -3.22 -3.70 -6.80
CA GLY A 243 -1.81 -3.53 -7.16
C GLY A 243 -1.39 -2.07 -7.10
N HIS A 244 -0.21 -1.79 -7.64
CA HIS A 244 0.28 -0.42 -7.84
C HIS A 244 -0.36 0.19 -9.09
N ILE A 245 -0.84 1.43 -9.00
CA ILE A 245 -1.54 2.08 -10.11
C ILE A 245 -0.63 2.31 -11.32
N ASP A 246 -1.22 2.22 -12.51
CA ASP A 246 -0.62 2.61 -13.80
C ASP A 246 -1.53 3.64 -14.48
N PRO A 247 -1.33 4.95 -14.25
CA PRO A 247 -2.19 5.99 -14.80
C PRO A 247 -2.26 5.98 -16.34
N ASN A 248 -1.18 5.58 -17.00
CA ASN A 248 -1.12 5.55 -18.46
C ASN A 248 -2.00 4.43 -19.01
N LYS A 249 -1.92 3.21 -18.44
CA LYS A 249 -2.84 2.12 -18.81
C LYS A 249 -4.29 2.41 -18.41
N ALA A 250 -4.49 3.05 -17.26
CA ALA A 250 -5.83 3.42 -16.79
C ALA A 250 -6.55 4.43 -17.71
N MET A 251 -5.82 5.12 -18.58
CA MET A 251 -6.40 6.02 -19.59
C MET A 251 -7.22 5.27 -20.63
N GLU A 252 -6.83 4.04 -21.00
CA GLU A 252 -7.55 3.24 -21.99
C GLU A 252 -7.70 1.80 -21.49
N PRO A 253 -8.50 1.56 -20.44
CA PRO A 253 -8.51 0.28 -19.75
C PRO A 253 -9.22 -0.84 -20.54
N GLY A 254 -9.82 -0.54 -21.70
CA GLY A 254 -10.62 -1.47 -22.51
C GLY A 254 -11.99 -1.83 -21.92
N LEU A 255 -12.02 -2.28 -20.66
CA LEU A 255 -13.22 -2.61 -19.88
C LEU A 255 -13.29 -1.76 -18.62
N ILE A 256 -14.50 -1.56 -18.07
CA ILE A 256 -14.73 -1.01 -16.73
C ILE A 256 -15.89 -1.74 -16.02
N TYR A 257 -15.83 -1.78 -14.69
CA TYR A 257 -16.88 -2.22 -13.78
C TYR A 257 -17.59 -0.99 -13.23
N ASP A 258 -18.58 -0.50 -13.99
CA ASP A 258 -19.33 0.70 -13.63
C ASP A 258 -20.55 0.37 -12.75
N ILE A 259 -20.93 1.30 -11.88
CA ILE A 259 -22.14 1.22 -11.06
C ILE A 259 -22.71 2.61 -10.82
N ASP A 260 -24.03 2.74 -10.92
CA ASP A 260 -24.75 3.97 -10.68
C ASP A 260 -25.24 4.10 -9.23
N MET A 261 -25.85 5.25 -8.92
CA MET A 261 -26.39 5.51 -7.58
C MET A 261 -27.48 4.52 -7.17
N GLN A 262 -28.26 4.01 -8.13
CA GLN A 262 -29.30 3.02 -7.83
C GLN A 262 -28.69 1.67 -7.43
N GLY A 263 -27.62 1.23 -8.11
CA GLY A 263 -26.89 0.03 -7.73
C GLY A 263 -26.32 0.10 -6.31
N TYR A 264 -25.85 1.27 -5.86
CA TYR A 264 -25.44 1.46 -4.46
C TYR A 264 -26.62 1.38 -3.48
N VAL A 265 -27.79 1.90 -3.85
CA VAL A 265 -29.01 1.78 -3.03
C VAL A 265 -29.44 0.33 -2.92
N ASP A 266 -29.47 -0.41 -4.03
CA ASP A 266 -29.85 -1.83 -4.07
C ASP A 266 -28.87 -2.69 -3.25
N PHE A 267 -27.57 -2.40 -3.32
CA PHE A 267 -26.55 -3.00 -2.46
C PHE A 267 -26.86 -2.76 -0.97
N LEU A 268 -27.12 -1.51 -0.57
CA LEU A 268 -27.45 -1.16 0.82
C LEU A 268 -28.75 -1.83 1.29
N CYS A 269 -29.74 -1.98 0.41
CA CYS A 269 -30.96 -2.73 0.69
C CYS A 269 -30.67 -4.22 0.94
N GLY A 270 -29.73 -4.80 0.18
CA GLY A 270 -29.28 -6.19 0.34
C GLY A 270 -28.51 -6.48 1.63
N LEU A 271 -28.00 -5.46 2.34
CA LEU A 271 -27.26 -5.60 3.60
C LEU A 271 -28.14 -5.77 4.84
N GLY A 272 -29.47 -5.67 4.71
CA GLY A 272 -30.39 -5.85 5.84
C GLY A 272 -30.48 -4.64 6.79
N TYR A 273 -30.06 -3.45 6.35
CA TYR A 273 -30.20 -2.24 7.16
C TYR A 273 -31.66 -1.86 7.40
N THR A 274 -31.95 -1.35 8.60
CA THR A 274 -33.26 -0.79 8.94
C THR A 274 -33.53 0.49 8.15
N LYS A 275 -34.80 0.86 7.99
CA LYS A 275 -35.18 2.12 7.33
C LYS A 275 -34.51 3.35 7.96
N LYS A 276 -34.37 3.38 9.30
CA LYS A 276 -33.69 4.49 10.02
C LYS A 276 -32.20 4.57 9.68
N GLN A 277 -31.52 3.43 9.59
CA GLN A 277 -30.12 3.37 9.16
C GLN A 277 -29.97 3.79 7.69
N LEU A 278 -30.80 3.27 6.78
CA LEU A 278 -30.78 3.66 5.37
C LEU A 278 -31.06 5.15 5.17
N HIS A 279 -32.04 5.71 5.87
CA HIS A 279 -32.31 7.15 5.84
C HIS A 279 -31.08 7.96 6.29
N SER A 280 -30.36 7.50 7.33
CA SER A 280 -29.16 8.17 7.84
C SER A 280 -27.99 8.13 6.84
N VAL A 281 -27.82 7.02 6.12
CA VAL A 281 -26.75 6.84 5.13
C VAL A 281 -27.08 7.55 3.81
N LEU A 282 -28.27 7.33 3.27
CA LEU A 282 -28.72 7.89 1.99
C LEU A 282 -29.07 9.37 2.09
N ARG A 283 -29.42 9.87 3.28
CA ARG A 283 -29.93 11.21 3.53
C ARG A 283 -31.09 11.59 2.60
N ARG A 284 -32.01 10.64 2.41
CA ARG A 284 -33.21 10.76 1.58
C ARG A 284 -34.40 10.18 2.32
N ASP A 285 -35.58 10.75 2.15
CA ASP A 285 -36.82 10.23 2.74
C ASP A 285 -37.41 9.06 1.96
N THR A 286 -37.14 9.00 0.66
CA THR A 286 -37.64 7.97 -0.24
C THR A 286 -36.52 7.36 -1.08
N TRP A 287 -36.56 6.04 -1.22
CA TRP A 287 -35.68 5.25 -2.08
C TRP A 287 -36.42 3.99 -2.56
N ARG A 288 -35.94 3.39 -3.65
CA ARG A 288 -36.49 2.14 -4.18
C ARG A 288 -35.40 1.07 -4.06
N CYS A 289 -35.73 -0.06 -3.45
CA CYS A 289 -34.91 -1.27 -3.51
C CYS A 289 -35.44 -2.13 -4.67
N ARG A 290 -34.81 -2.01 -5.85
CA ARG A 290 -35.19 -2.78 -7.04
C ARG A 290 -34.72 -4.23 -6.91
N GLU A 291 -33.52 -4.38 -6.37
CA GLU A 291 -32.89 -5.67 -6.11
C GLU A 291 -32.42 -5.72 -4.66
N ASN A 292 -32.69 -6.82 -3.96
CA ASN A 292 -32.13 -7.08 -2.63
C ASN A 292 -30.91 -7.99 -2.78
N ARG A 293 -29.85 -7.48 -3.42
CA ARG A 293 -28.62 -8.24 -3.66
C ARG A 293 -27.42 -7.53 -3.01
N PRO A 294 -26.73 -8.17 -2.05
CA PRO A 294 -25.53 -7.60 -1.45
C PRO A 294 -24.28 -7.76 -2.35
N ASP A 295 -24.45 -7.88 -3.67
CA ASP A 295 -23.37 -8.08 -4.62
C ASP A 295 -23.15 -6.82 -5.46
N LEU A 296 -22.03 -6.14 -5.21
CA LEU A 296 -21.68 -4.88 -5.86
C LEU A 296 -20.92 -5.17 -7.15
N ASN A 297 -21.18 -4.41 -8.23
CA ASN A 297 -20.38 -4.50 -9.47
C ASN A 297 -18.98 -3.87 -9.26
N TYR A 298 -18.15 -4.57 -8.49
CA TYR A 298 -16.87 -4.09 -7.99
C TYR A 298 -15.71 -4.82 -8.69
N PRO A 299 -14.59 -4.15 -9.01
CA PRO A 299 -13.46 -4.73 -9.76
C PRO A 299 -12.59 -5.71 -8.96
N SER A 300 -13.10 -6.25 -7.85
CA SER A 300 -12.45 -7.29 -7.05
C SER A 300 -13.48 -8.23 -6.40
N PHE A 301 -12.99 -9.34 -5.89
CA PHE A 301 -13.82 -10.42 -5.33
C PHE A 301 -13.25 -10.88 -3.99
N VAL A 302 -14.12 -11.00 -2.99
CA VAL A 302 -13.78 -11.56 -1.68
C VAL A 302 -14.79 -12.65 -1.34
N ALA A 303 -14.31 -13.88 -1.25
CA ALA A 303 -15.09 -15.08 -0.94
C ALA A 303 -14.78 -15.54 0.48
N GLU A 304 -15.68 -15.24 1.41
CA GLU A 304 -15.57 -15.73 2.79
C GLU A 304 -16.22 -17.11 2.94
N PHE A 305 -15.49 -18.07 3.51
CA PHE A 305 -15.93 -19.43 3.79
C PHE A 305 -15.88 -19.69 5.30
N PRO A 306 -16.78 -20.52 5.84
CA PRO A 306 -16.77 -20.86 7.27
C PRO A 306 -15.53 -21.70 7.65
N LYS A 307 -14.97 -21.51 8.85
CA LYS A 307 -13.80 -22.27 9.37
C LYS A 307 -13.81 -23.77 9.14
N ARG A 308 -14.99 -24.40 9.19
CA ARG A 308 -15.16 -25.84 8.95
C ARG A 308 -15.86 -26.08 7.62
N LEU A 309 -15.07 -26.15 6.56
CA LEU A 309 -15.53 -26.63 5.24
C LEU A 309 -15.94 -28.11 5.38
N ARG A 310 -17.25 -28.38 5.30
CA ARG A 310 -17.79 -29.75 5.33
C ARG A 310 -17.69 -30.45 3.96
N SER A 311 -17.61 -29.67 2.88
CA SER A 311 -17.47 -30.11 1.49
C SER A 311 -16.89 -28.98 0.64
N LEU A 312 -16.59 -29.25 -0.65
CA LEU A 312 -16.38 -28.22 -1.67
C LEU A 312 -17.49 -27.17 -1.55
N THR A 313 -17.12 -25.95 -1.19
CA THR A 313 -18.05 -24.84 -1.00
C THR A 313 -17.69 -23.78 -2.02
N GLY A 314 -18.70 -23.33 -2.78
CA GLY A 314 -18.55 -22.32 -3.82
C GLY A 314 -19.23 -21.01 -3.45
N LYS A 315 -18.66 -19.88 -3.88
CA LYS A 315 -19.32 -18.57 -3.89
C LYS A 315 -19.39 -18.04 -5.30
N ASN A 316 -20.54 -17.46 -5.64
CA ASN A 316 -20.81 -16.89 -6.96
C ASN A 316 -20.87 -15.37 -6.85
N PHE A 317 -20.27 -14.69 -7.83
CA PHE A 317 -20.30 -13.24 -7.95
C PHE A 317 -20.75 -12.86 -9.34
N SER A 318 -21.76 -12.01 -9.45
CA SER A 318 -22.24 -11.47 -10.72
C SER A 318 -21.54 -10.15 -11.00
N ARG A 319 -21.02 -9.98 -12.22
CA ARG A 319 -20.41 -8.73 -12.67
C ARG A 319 -20.94 -8.33 -14.02
N VAL A 320 -20.89 -7.04 -14.28
CA VAL A 320 -21.20 -6.44 -15.57
C VAL A 320 -19.99 -5.63 -16.02
N ALA A 321 -19.32 -6.10 -17.07
CA ALA A 321 -18.27 -5.36 -17.74
C ALA A 321 -18.90 -4.42 -18.77
N THR A 322 -18.43 -3.17 -18.80
CA THR A 322 -18.77 -2.18 -19.82
C THR A 322 -17.55 -1.94 -20.67
N TYR A 323 -17.70 -2.07 -22.00
CA TYR A 323 -16.62 -1.81 -22.94
C TYR A 323 -16.47 -0.32 -23.21
N VAL A 324 -15.23 0.19 -23.15
CA VAL A 324 -14.93 1.63 -23.33
C VAL A 324 -14.00 1.91 -24.52
N GLY A 325 -13.61 0.87 -25.26
CA GLY A 325 -12.93 1.06 -26.56
C GLY A 325 -13.91 1.42 -27.67
N GLU A 326 -13.35 1.78 -28.82
CA GLU A 326 -14.12 2.22 -30.00
C GLU A 326 -14.46 1.06 -30.94
N ASP A 327 -13.53 0.13 -31.14
CA ASP A 327 -13.64 -0.95 -32.12
C ASP A 327 -14.41 -2.18 -31.61
N THR A 328 -14.63 -3.16 -32.49
CA THR A 328 -15.11 -4.48 -32.04
C THR A 328 -13.99 -5.18 -31.28
N ALA A 329 -14.30 -5.69 -30.09
CA ALA A 329 -13.33 -6.37 -29.23
C ALA A 329 -13.88 -7.69 -28.68
N PHE A 330 -12.99 -8.67 -28.60
CA PHE A 330 -13.25 -9.99 -28.05
C PHE A 330 -12.30 -10.25 -26.88
N TYR A 331 -12.87 -10.50 -25.71
CA TYR A 331 -12.12 -10.79 -24.49
C TYR A 331 -12.30 -12.25 -24.07
N HIS A 332 -11.22 -12.88 -23.64
CA HIS A 332 -11.23 -14.21 -23.04
C HIS A 332 -10.79 -14.15 -21.58
N ALA A 333 -11.46 -14.93 -20.73
CA ALA A 333 -11.15 -15.00 -19.30
C ALA A 333 -9.98 -15.95 -19.05
N VAL A 334 -9.02 -15.49 -18.27
CA VAL A 334 -7.86 -16.26 -17.79
C VAL A 334 -7.80 -16.15 -16.28
N SER A 335 -7.74 -17.27 -15.57
CA SER A 335 -7.56 -17.29 -14.11
C SER A 335 -6.15 -17.70 -13.73
N VAL A 336 -5.55 -16.98 -12.79
CA VAL A 336 -4.25 -17.31 -12.19
C VAL A 336 -4.50 -17.60 -10.72
N VAL A 337 -4.41 -18.87 -10.33
CA VAL A 337 -4.79 -19.35 -8.98
C VAL A 337 -3.74 -20.30 -8.40
N PRO A 338 -3.57 -20.33 -7.08
CA PRO A 338 -2.72 -21.29 -6.39
C PRO A 338 -3.40 -22.66 -6.31
N LEU A 339 -2.62 -23.68 -5.93
CA LEU A 339 -3.14 -25.02 -5.65
C LEU A 339 -4.23 -24.97 -4.57
N GLY A 340 -5.33 -25.71 -4.77
CA GLY A 340 -6.48 -25.75 -3.84
C GLY A 340 -7.55 -24.68 -4.07
N MET A 341 -7.32 -23.71 -4.96
CA MET A 341 -8.31 -22.70 -5.37
C MET A 341 -8.71 -22.91 -6.83
N LYS A 342 -10.02 -22.83 -7.12
CA LYS A 342 -10.57 -22.88 -8.47
C LYS A 342 -11.45 -21.66 -8.73
N ILE A 343 -11.18 -20.95 -9.82
CA ILE A 343 -12.02 -19.86 -10.33
C ILE A 343 -12.52 -20.24 -11.72
N THR A 344 -13.84 -20.31 -11.89
CA THR A 344 -14.48 -20.51 -13.20
C THR A 344 -15.38 -19.34 -13.55
N ILE A 345 -15.41 -18.97 -14.83
CA ILE A 345 -16.09 -17.77 -15.33
C ILE A 345 -17.08 -18.19 -16.42
N GLU A 346 -18.32 -17.72 -16.31
CA GLU A 346 -19.39 -18.02 -17.27
C GLU A 346 -20.12 -16.73 -17.72
N PRO A 347 -20.15 -16.40 -19.02
CA PRO A 347 -19.39 -17.04 -20.09
C PRO A 347 -17.88 -16.76 -19.95
N SER A 348 -17.04 -17.65 -20.47
CA SER A 348 -15.57 -17.47 -20.49
C SER A 348 -15.08 -16.47 -21.53
N THR A 349 -15.99 -15.94 -22.36
CA THR A 349 -15.69 -14.99 -23.44
C THR A 349 -16.73 -13.89 -23.49
N LEU A 350 -16.29 -12.66 -23.82
CA LEU A 350 -17.17 -11.50 -23.98
C LEU A 350 -16.90 -10.81 -25.32
N LEU A 351 -17.96 -10.70 -26.13
CA LEU A 351 -17.93 -9.98 -27.40
C LEU A 351 -18.60 -8.61 -27.28
N PHE A 352 -17.87 -7.59 -27.68
CA PHE A 352 -18.32 -6.20 -27.74
C PHE A 352 -18.21 -5.69 -29.17
N THR A 353 -19.29 -5.08 -29.68
CA THR A 353 -19.38 -4.55 -31.05
C THR A 353 -19.46 -3.03 -31.10
N ARG A 354 -19.60 -2.37 -29.95
CA ARG A 354 -19.68 -0.90 -29.82
C ARG A 354 -19.32 -0.44 -28.42
N LYS A 355 -18.83 0.79 -28.31
CA LYS A 355 -18.58 1.48 -27.05
C LYS A 355 -19.82 1.49 -26.13
N TYR A 356 -19.58 1.37 -24.84
CA TYR A 356 -20.55 1.27 -23.74
C TYR A 356 -21.50 0.07 -23.80
N GLN A 357 -21.23 -0.91 -24.66
CA GLN A 357 -21.94 -2.17 -24.59
C GLN A 357 -21.59 -2.89 -23.29
N ARG A 358 -22.62 -3.41 -22.61
CA ARG A 358 -22.51 -4.09 -21.32
C ARG A 358 -22.67 -5.60 -21.51
N ARG A 359 -21.82 -6.38 -20.85
CA ARG A 359 -21.92 -7.84 -20.83
C ARG A 359 -21.80 -8.34 -19.39
N SER A 360 -22.71 -9.22 -19.01
CA SER A 360 -22.72 -9.85 -17.69
C SER A 360 -21.94 -11.16 -17.71
N PHE A 361 -21.29 -11.47 -16.61
CA PHE A 361 -20.66 -12.77 -16.37
C PHE A 361 -20.74 -13.12 -14.89
N VAL A 362 -20.59 -14.41 -14.60
CA VAL A 362 -20.57 -14.95 -13.23
C VAL A 362 -19.19 -15.53 -12.96
N VAL A 363 -18.65 -15.22 -11.78
CA VAL A 363 -17.42 -15.79 -11.26
C VAL A 363 -17.78 -16.77 -10.15
N HIS A 364 -17.40 -18.03 -10.34
CA HIS A 364 -17.56 -19.09 -9.35
C HIS A 364 -16.20 -19.35 -8.70
N VAL A 365 -16.12 -19.10 -7.40
CA VAL A 365 -14.91 -19.31 -6.59
C VAL A 365 -15.13 -20.52 -5.70
N VAL A 366 -14.26 -21.52 -5.81
CA VAL A 366 -14.29 -22.74 -5.02
C VAL A 366 -12.93 -22.92 -4.35
N VAL A 367 -12.95 -23.30 -3.08
CA VAL A 367 -11.74 -23.67 -2.33
C VAL A 367 -11.86 -25.09 -1.81
N GLU A 368 -10.73 -25.79 -1.82
CA GLU A 368 -10.60 -27.12 -1.22
C GLU A 368 -10.44 -27.01 0.30
N LYS A 369 -10.74 -28.10 1.01
CA LYS A 369 -10.75 -28.15 2.48
C LYS A 369 -9.40 -27.77 3.10
N ASP A 370 -8.30 -28.20 2.49
CA ASP A 370 -6.94 -28.05 3.03
C ASP A 370 -6.25 -26.76 2.54
N THR A 371 -7.00 -25.85 1.91
CA THR A 371 -6.52 -24.55 1.46
C THR A 371 -6.12 -23.68 2.66
N PRO A 372 -5.01 -22.90 2.58
CA PRO A 372 -4.64 -21.96 3.62
C PRO A 372 -5.78 -21.00 4.00
N PRO A 373 -5.83 -20.49 5.25
CA PRO A 373 -6.90 -19.61 5.72
C PRO A 373 -7.12 -18.36 4.86
N VAL A 374 -6.08 -17.87 4.20
CA VAL A 374 -6.16 -16.83 3.20
C VAL A 374 -5.44 -17.34 1.96
N THR A 375 -6.15 -17.37 0.83
CA THR A 375 -5.59 -17.66 -0.48
C THR A 375 -6.09 -16.63 -1.48
N TYR A 376 -5.34 -16.41 -2.56
CA TYR A 376 -5.71 -15.42 -3.55
C TYR A 376 -5.27 -15.81 -4.95
N GLY A 377 -6.01 -15.31 -5.94
CA GLY A 377 -5.69 -15.40 -7.36
C GLY A 377 -6.15 -14.17 -8.10
N PHE A 378 -6.11 -14.23 -9.42
CA PHE A 378 -6.52 -13.14 -10.30
C PHE A 378 -7.41 -13.66 -11.40
N LEU A 379 -8.50 -12.94 -11.66
CA LEU A 379 -9.26 -13.03 -12.91
C LEU A 379 -8.68 -11.99 -13.86
N LYS A 380 -8.27 -12.42 -15.05
CA LYS A 380 -7.81 -11.56 -16.13
C LYS A 380 -8.75 -11.67 -17.33
N TRP A 381 -9.10 -10.54 -17.93
CA TRP A 381 -9.65 -10.53 -19.28
C TRP A 381 -8.59 -10.02 -20.23
N THR A 382 -8.32 -10.81 -21.26
CA THR A 382 -7.30 -10.49 -22.27
C THR A 382 -7.97 -10.37 -23.63
N ASP A 383 -7.64 -9.32 -24.38
CA ASP A 383 -8.13 -9.14 -25.75
C ASP A 383 -7.11 -9.69 -26.79
N GLN A 384 -7.42 -9.48 -28.07
CA GLN A 384 -6.57 -9.92 -29.19
C GLN A 384 -5.28 -9.09 -29.34
N GLN A 385 -5.22 -7.91 -28.74
CA GLN A 385 -4.04 -7.02 -28.74
C GLN A 385 -3.21 -7.18 -27.47
N ASN A 386 -3.47 -8.24 -26.70
CA ASN A 386 -2.82 -8.55 -25.42
C ASN A 386 -3.11 -7.51 -24.32
N HIS A 387 -4.13 -6.67 -24.50
CA HIS A 387 -4.62 -5.78 -23.45
C HIS A 387 -5.22 -6.63 -22.34
N THR A 388 -4.68 -6.49 -21.14
CA THR A 388 -5.07 -7.31 -19.98
C THR A 388 -5.67 -6.43 -18.91
N VAL A 389 -6.90 -6.71 -18.49
CA VAL A 389 -7.50 -6.16 -17.27
C VAL A 389 -7.53 -7.24 -16.20
N SER A 390 -7.17 -6.90 -14.97
CA SER A 390 -6.94 -7.87 -13.89
C SER A 390 -7.74 -7.50 -12.64
N SER A 391 -8.49 -8.45 -12.10
CA SER A 391 -9.24 -8.31 -10.86
C SER A 391 -8.73 -9.32 -9.83
N PRO A 392 -8.33 -8.88 -8.62
CA PRO A 392 -7.92 -9.80 -7.57
C PRO A 392 -9.13 -10.56 -7.02
N VAL A 393 -8.91 -11.83 -6.70
CA VAL A 393 -9.88 -12.72 -6.06
C VAL A 393 -9.25 -13.27 -4.80
N VAL A 394 -9.81 -12.94 -3.63
CA VAL A 394 -9.35 -13.42 -2.34
C VAL A 394 -10.38 -14.39 -1.78
N ALA A 395 -9.93 -15.54 -1.28
CA ALA A 395 -10.73 -16.45 -0.50
C ALA A 395 -10.21 -16.50 0.94
N ILE A 396 -11.12 -16.37 1.89
CA ILE A 396 -10.82 -16.32 3.33
C ILE A 396 -11.65 -17.40 4.01
N SER A 397 -10.99 -18.28 4.77
CA SER A 397 -11.64 -19.27 5.63
C SER A 397 -11.60 -18.76 7.07
N GLY A 398 -12.75 -18.28 7.56
CA GLY A 398 -12.88 -17.48 8.79
C GLY A 398 -13.93 -17.98 9.77
#